data_AF-A0A1I1GM85-F1
#
_entry.id   AF-A0A1I1GM85-F1
#
_cell.length_a   1.000
_cell.length_b   1.000
_cell.length_c   1.000
_cell.angle_alpha   90.00
_cell.angle_beta   90.00
_cell.angle_gamma   90.00
#
_symmetry.space_group_name_H-M   'P 1'
#
loop_
_entity.id
_entity.type
_entity.pdbx_description
1 polymer ?
#
loop_
_entity_poly.entity_id
_entity_poly.type
_entity_poly.pdbx_seq_one_letter_code
_entity_poly.pdbx_strand_id
1 'polypeptide(L)' 'MDNNRANVSKRVVKTQKGYAGDSLNEHRAIENANLELSKKEIGQQNENL' A
#
# COMPACT_ATOMS: atom_id res chain seq x y z
N MET A 1 48.81 18.34 3.43
CA MET A 1 47.47 18.55 2.87
C MET A 1 46.89 17.17 2.64
N ASP A 2 46.39 16.54 3.71
CA ASP A 2 46.08 15.11 3.65
C ASP A 2 44.57 14.91 3.71
N ASN A 3 44.08 14.37 2.60
CA ASN A 3 42.69 14.26 2.21
C ASN A 3 41.91 13.32 3.15
N ASN A 4 41.14 13.91 4.06
CA ASN A 4 40.24 13.19 4.94
C ASN A 4 39.00 12.72 4.14
N ARG A 5 39.14 11.62 3.39
CA ARG A 5 38.02 10.98 2.69
C ARG A 5 37.13 10.28 3.70
N ALA A 6 36.13 10.99 4.21
CA ALA A 6 35.06 10.41 4.99
C ALA A 6 34.41 9.26 4.17
N ASN A 7 34.62 8.02 4.61
CA ASN A 7 33.93 6.86 4.06
C ASN A 7 32.43 6.98 4.41
N VAL A 8 31.67 7.64 3.55
CA VAL A 8 30.21 7.73 3.66
C VAL A 8 29.65 6.33 3.37
N SER A 9 29.40 5.56 4.43
CA SER A 9 28.71 4.29 4.34
C SER A 9 27.25 4.55 3.93
N LYS A 10 26.96 4.42 2.63
CA LYS A 10 25.60 4.55 2.10
C LYS A 10 24.76 3.40 2.63
N ARG A 11 23.77 3.72 3.48
CA ARG A 11 22.79 2.74 3.96
C ARG A 11 21.93 2.27 2.78
N VAL A 12 22.04 0.99 2.42
CA VAL A 12 21.16 0.36 1.43
C VAL A 12 19.83 0.02 2.12
N VAL A 13 18.76 0.70 1.75
CA VAL A 13 17.40 0.38 2.20
C VAL A 13 16.81 -0.66 1.25
N LYS A 14 16.37 -1.80 1.79
CA LYS A 14 15.67 -2.81 0.99
C LYS A 14 14.29 -2.27 0.62
N THR A 15 14.06 -2.09 -0.68
CA THR A 15 12.72 -1.79 -1.21
C THR A 15 12.02 -3.09 -1.60
N GLN A 16 10.68 -3.09 -1.54
CA GLN A 16 9.91 -4.14 -2.19
C GLN A 16 9.98 -3.93 -3.71
N LYS A 17 10.18 -5.03 -4.45
CA LYS A 17 10.11 -4.99 -5.91
C LYS A 17 8.64 -4.99 -6.30
N GLY A 18 8.19 -3.96 -7.01
CA GLY A 18 6.89 -3.98 -7.69
C GLY A 18 6.99 -4.72 -9.01
N TYR A 19 5.99 -5.53 -9.31
CA TYR A 19 5.80 -6.22 -10.58
C TYR A 19 4.66 -5.56 -11.38
N ALA A 20 4.73 -5.69 -12.71
CA ALA A 20 3.65 -5.18 -13.57
C ALA A 20 2.34 -5.90 -13.22
N GLY A 21 1.30 -5.12 -12.90
CA GLY A 21 -0.01 -5.64 -12.47
C GLY A 21 -0.24 -5.64 -10.96
N ASP A 22 0.79 -5.40 -10.12
CA ASP A 22 0.62 -5.32 -8.67
C ASP A 22 -0.36 -4.20 -8.28
N SER A 23 -0.26 -3.03 -8.94
CA SER A 23 -1.18 -1.91 -8.72
C SER A 23 -2.62 -2.23 -9.14
N LEU A 24 -2.82 -3.04 -10.18
CA LEU A 24 -4.16 -3.47 -10.60
C LEU A 24 -4.75 -4.47 -9.61
N ASN A 25 -3.94 -5.38 -9.07
CA ASN A 25 -4.37 -6.33 -8.06
C ASN A 25 -4.71 -5.62 -6.74
N GLU A 26 -3.89 -4.65 -6.33
CA GLU A 26 -4.16 -3.80 -5.17
C GLU A 26 -5.45 -3.00 -5.34
N HIS A 27 -5.64 -2.37 -6.50
CA HIS A 27 -6.87 -1.62 -6.79
C HIS A 27 -8.12 -2.52 -6.73
N ARG A 28 -8.05 -3.71 -7.34
CA ARG A 28 -9.16 -4.68 -7.31
C ARG A 28 -9.46 -5.15 -5.89
N ALA A 29 -8.44 -5.35 -5.06
CA ALA A 29 -8.63 -5.73 -3.66
C ALA A 29 -9.35 -4.63 -2.87
N ILE A 30 -8.98 -3.37 -3.07
CA ILE A 30 -9.63 -2.20 -2.44
C ILE A 30 -11.08 -2.08 -2.91
N GLU A 31 -11.34 -2.20 -4.21
CA GLU A 31 -12.70 -2.13 -4.76
C GLU A 31 -13.61 -3.21 -4.17
N ASN A 32 -13.13 -4.45 -4.10
CA ASN A 32 -13.89 -5.55 -3.50
C ASN A 32 -14.17 -5.31 -2.01
N ALA A 33 -13.18 -4.81 -1.26
CA ALA A 33 -13.36 -4.49 0.15
C ALA A 33 -14.41 -3.39 0.35
N ASN A 34 -14.38 -2.34 -0.48
CA ASN A 34 -15.36 -1.26 -0.45
C ASN A 34 -16.78 -1.76 -0.76
N LEU A 35 -16.94 -2.63 -1.77
CA LEU A 35 -18.24 -3.21 -2.11
C LEU A 35 -18.84 -4.00 -0.93
N GLU A 36 -18.02 -4.81 -0.26
CA GLU A 36 -18.47 -5.58 0.90
C GLU A 36 -18.81 -4.69 2.09
N LEU A 37 -18.05 -3.62 2.32
CA LEU A 37 -18.35 -2.64 3.36
C LEU A 37 -19.69 -1.93 3.09
N SER A 38 -19.88 -1.41 1.88
CA SER A 38 -21.11 -0.71 1.49
C SER A 38 -22.36 -1.59 1.61
N LYS A 39 -22.26 -2.88 1.24
CA LYS A 39 -23.38 -3.83 1.41
C LYS A 39 -23.79 -3.96 2.88
N LYS A 40 -22.82 -4.05 3.79
CA LYS A 40 -23.07 -4.14 5.24
C LYS A 40 -23.68 -2.86 5.79
N GLU A 41 -23.16 -1.71 5.40
CA GLU A 41 -23.67 -0.41 5.84
C GLU A 41 -25.13 -0.19 5.40
N ILE A 42 -25.46 -0.53 4.15
CA ILE A 42 -26.83 -0.46 3.64
C ILE A 42 -27.75 -1.42 4.41
N GLY A 43 -27.30 -2.65 4.67
CA GLY A 43 -28.06 -3.61 5.48
C GLY A 43 -28.39 -3.05 6.86
N GLN A 44 -27.38 -2.52 7.54
CA GLN A 44 -27.56 -1.91 8.87
C GLN A 44 -28.50 -0.69 8.84
N GLN A 45 -28.44 0.14 7.79
CA GLN A 45 -29.36 1.27 7.63
C GLN A 45 -30.80 0.78 7.49
N ASN A 46 -31.04 -0.27 6.70
CA ASN A 46 -32.37 -0.84 6.51
C ASN A 46 -32.92 -1.50 7.78
N GLU A 47 -32.07 -2.12 8.61
CA GLU A 47 -32.47 -2.69 9.90
C GLU A 47 -32.84 -1.62 10.94
N ASN A 48 -32.33 -0.40 10.78
CA ASN A 48 -32.58 0.73 11.68
C ASN A 48 -33.78 1.60 11.23
N LEU A 49 -34.50 1.23 10.16
CA LEU A 49 -35.73 1.87 9.67
C LEU A 49 -36.97 1.21 10.28
#